data_AF-A0A2M7UT94-F1
#
_entry.id   AF-A0A2M7UT94-F1
#
_cell.length_a   1.000
_cell.length_b   1.000
_cell.length_c   1.000
_cell.angle_alpha   90.00
_cell.angle_beta   90.00
_cell.angle_gamma   90.00
#
_symmetry.space_group_name_H-M   'P 1'
#
loop_
_entity.id
_entity.type
_entity.pdbx_description
1 polymer ?
#
loop_
_entity_poly.entity_id
_entity_poly.type
_entity_poly.pdbx_seq_one_letter_code
_entity_poly.pdbx_strand_id
1 'polypeptide(L)'
;MEQWKAQSNASMQQKKEKINFSKLLGELETLTHELEADTPDLAEAVKKFERGLAIAQELKTYLTETEASITVLKKKFTLDS
;
A
#
# COMPACT_ATOMS: atom_id res chain seq x y z
N MET A 1 -5.37 32.70 30.98
CA MET A 1 -5.34 32.50 29.52
C MET A 1 -4.15 31.59 29.23
N GLU A 2 -4.23 30.70 28.23
CA GLU A 2 -3.18 29.71 27.86
C GLU A 2 -3.26 28.31 28.49
N GLN A 3 -4.35 27.57 28.25
CA GLN A 3 -4.35 26.10 28.48
C GLN A 3 -4.96 25.26 27.33
N TRP A 4 -5.37 25.85 26.21
CA TRP A 4 -6.07 25.11 25.14
C TRP A 4 -5.22 24.75 23.92
N LYS A 5 -3.97 25.24 23.81
CA LYS A 5 -3.13 25.02 22.59
C LYS A 5 -2.36 23.70 22.56
N ALA A 6 -2.35 22.91 23.64
CA ALA A 6 -1.59 21.65 23.69
C ALA A 6 -2.35 20.43 23.14
N GLN A 7 -3.69 20.49 23.03
CA GLN A 7 -4.50 19.33 22.61
C GLN A 7 -4.64 19.17 21.09
N SER A 8 -4.17 20.14 20.29
CA SER A 8 -4.37 20.13 18.83
C SER A 8 -3.27 19.42 18.03
N ASN A 9 -2.18 18.97 18.64
CA ASN A 9 -1.04 18.39 17.90
C ASN A 9 -0.89 16.87 18.01
N ALA A 10 -1.76 16.18 18.74
CA ALA A 10 -1.66 14.71 18.94
C ALA A 10 -2.55 13.89 17.98
N SER A 11 -3.40 14.52 17.16
CA SER A 11 -4.39 13.81 16.33
C SER A 11 -4.03 13.68 14.84
N MET A 12 -2.81 14.05 14.42
CA MET A 12 -2.31 13.88 13.04
C MET A 12 -1.21 12.83 12.91
N GLN A 13 -1.27 11.77 13.71
CA GLN A 13 -0.69 10.50 13.31
C GLN A 13 -1.86 9.56 13.04
N GLN A 14 -2.47 9.74 11.86
CA GLN A 14 -3.32 8.70 11.31
C GLN A 14 -2.47 7.43 11.27
N LYS A 15 -2.83 6.49 12.13
CA LYS A 15 -2.32 5.12 12.14
C LYS A 15 -2.63 4.58 10.74
N LYS A 16 -1.68 4.70 9.80
CA LYS A 16 -1.77 4.03 8.49
C LYS A 16 -2.05 2.57 8.84
N GLU A 17 -3.25 2.10 8.54
CA GLU A 17 -3.58 0.70 8.74
C GLU A 17 -2.50 -0.12 8.05
N LYS A 18 -1.96 -1.12 8.74
CA LYS A 18 -0.98 -2.02 8.15
C LYS A 18 -1.64 -2.66 6.93
N ILE A 19 -1.16 -2.28 5.75
CA ILE A 19 -1.56 -2.88 4.49
C ILE A 19 -1.35 -4.38 4.56
N ASN A 20 -2.42 -5.14 4.25
CA ASN A 20 -2.35 -6.58 4.15
C ASN A 20 -1.92 -6.95 2.72
N PHE A 21 -0.62 -7.17 2.55
CA PHE A 21 -0.01 -7.45 1.25
C PHE A 21 -0.69 -8.61 0.52
N SER A 22 -0.91 -9.75 1.20
CA SER A 22 -1.52 -10.93 0.58
C SER A 22 -2.95 -10.66 0.11
N LYS A 23 -3.72 -9.88 0.87
CA LYS A 23 -5.07 -9.49 0.49
C LYS A 23 -5.07 -8.61 -0.77
N LEU A 24 -4.22 -7.59 -0.79
CA LEU A 24 -4.12 -6.67 -1.94
C LEU A 24 -3.61 -7.40 -3.19
N LEU A 25 -2.62 -8.28 -3.06
CA LEU A 25 -2.13 -9.07 -4.18
C LEU A 25 -3.22 -9.99 -4.74
N GLY A 26 -3.96 -10.70 -3.87
CA GLY A 26 -5.07 -11.55 -4.31
C GLY A 26 -6.21 -10.76 -4.97
N GLU A 27 -6.49 -9.54 -4.51
CA GLU A 27 -7.45 -8.65 -5.16
C GLU A 27 -6.97 -8.24 -6.57
N LEU A 28 -5.69 -7.92 -6.74
CA LEU A 28 -5.11 -7.58 -8.05
C LEU A 28 -5.16 -8.76 -9.02
N GLU A 29 -4.86 -9.97 -8.55
CA GLU A 29 -4.96 -11.21 -9.34
C GLU A 29 -6.40 -11.47 -9.79
N THR A 30 -7.36 -11.26 -8.89
CA THR A 30 -8.80 -11.40 -9.19
C THR A 30 -9.22 -10.41 -10.28
N LEU A 31 -8.86 -9.13 -10.14
CA LEU A 31 -9.18 -8.10 -11.14
C LEU A 31 -8.55 -8.40 -12.51
N THR A 32 -7.33 -8.94 -12.51
CA THR A 32 -6.64 -9.34 -13.75
C THR A 32 -7.40 -10.46 -14.44
N HIS A 33 -7.80 -11.49 -13.69
CA HIS A 33 -8.60 -12.59 -14.23
C HIS A 33 -9.95 -12.12 -14.78
N GLU A 34 -10.64 -11.21 -14.09
CA GLU A 34 -11.91 -10.64 -14.53
C GLU A 34 -11.78 -9.77 -15.80
N LEU A 35 -10.65 -9.09 -15.98
CA LEU A 35 -10.36 -8.29 -17.17
C LEU A 35 -9.98 -9.15 -18.39
N GLU A 36 -9.42 -10.33 -18.16
CA GLU A 36 -9.02 -11.30 -19.20
C GLU A 36 -10.18 -12.19 -19.68
N ALA A 37 -11.32 -12.16 -19.01
CA ALA A 37 -12.50 -12.91 -19.41
C ALA A 37 -13.10 -12.39 -20.74
N ASP A 38 -13.82 -13.24 -21.47
CA ASP A 38 -14.34 -12.92 -22.82
C ASP A 38 -15.51 -11.92 -22.85
N THR A 39 -15.99 -11.40 -21.70
CA THR A 39 -17.19 -10.56 -21.63
C THR A 39 -17.18 -9.43 -20.58
N PRO A 40 -16.14 -8.59 -20.43
CA PRO A 40 -16.26 -7.43 -19.58
C PRO A 40 -17.05 -6.34 -20.31
N ASP A 41 -18.14 -5.87 -19.69
CA ASP A 41 -18.72 -4.58 -20.07
C ASP A 41 -17.61 -3.51 -20.02
N LEU A 42 -17.50 -2.69 -21.07
CA LEU A 42 -16.36 -1.78 -21.23
C LEU A 42 -16.27 -0.77 -20.07
N ALA A 43 -17.41 -0.29 -19.58
CA ALA A 43 -17.44 0.63 -18.43
C ALA A 43 -17.00 -0.08 -17.13
N GLU A 44 -17.35 -1.34 -16.97
CA GLU A 44 -16.88 -2.17 -15.86
C GLU A 44 -15.38 -2.49 -15.95
N ALA A 45 -14.87 -2.74 -17.16
CA ALA A 45 -13.44 -2.96 -17.42
C ALA A 45 -12.60 -1.75 -16.99
N VAL A 46 -13.04 -0.54 -17.34
CA VAL A 46 -12.36 0.71 -16.95
C VAL A 46 -12.30 0.86 -15.42
N LYS A 47 -13.40 0.58 -14.71
CA LYS A 47 -13.42 0.63 -13.24
C LYS A 47 -12.47 -0.38 -12.60
N LYS A 48 -12.44 -1.62 -13.10
CA LYS A 48 -11.51 -2.66 -12.63
C LYS A 48 -10.06 -2.27 -12.89
N PHE A 49 -9.77 -1.67 -14.04
CA PHE A 49 -8.45 -1.19 -14.38
C PHE A 49 -7.98 -0.06 -13.44
N GLU A 50 -8.83 0.93 -13.17
CA GLU A 50 -8.53 2.00 -12.20
C GLU A 50 -8.25 1.43 -10.80
N ARG A 51 -9.06 0.47 -10.35
CA ARG A 51 -8.82 -0.21 -9.07
C ARG A 51 -7.51 -1.00 -9.07
N GLY A 52 -7.22 -1.72 -10.15
CA GLY A 52 -5.97 -2.45 -10.32
C GLY A 52 -4.74 -1.55 -10.24
N LEU A 53 -4.79 -0.36 -10.86
CA LEU A 53 -3.71 0.63 -10.76
C LEU A 53 -3.52 1.15 -9.33
N ALA A 54 -4.60 1.42 -8.60
CA ALA A 54 -4.52 1.84 -7.21
C ALA A 54 -3.84 0.77 -6.34
N ILE A 55 -4.26 -0.50 -6.48
CA ILE A 55 -3.66 -1.62 -5.74
C ILE A 55 -2.19 -1.80 -6.10
N ALA A 56 -1.84 -1.74 -7.39
CA ALA A 56 -0.46 -1.86 -7.84
C ALA A 56 0.44 -0.75 -7.23
N GLN A 57 -0.07 0.47 -7.12
CA GLN A 57 0.64 1.58 -6.50
C GLN A 57 0.83 1.36 -4.98
N GLU A 58 -0.17 0.82 -4.28
CA GLU A 58 -0.07 0.46 -2.86
C GLU A 58 0.97 -0.65 -2.63
N LEU A 59 0.92 -1.73 -3.42
CA LEU A 59 1.87 -2.84 -3.36
C LEU A 59 3.30 -2.37 -3.63
N LYS A 60 3.50 -1.53 -4.66
CA LYS A 60 4.81 -0.95 -4.97
C LYS A 60 5.36 -0.15 -3.79
N THR A 61 4.52 0.67 -3.16
CA THR A 61 4.91 1.48 -2.00
C THR A 61 5.34 0.59 -0.83
N TYR A 62 4.56 -0.45 -0.52
CA TYR A 62 4.89 -1.41 0.54
C TYR A 62 6.22 -2.12 0.29
N LEU A 63 6.46 -2.56 -0.95
CA LEU A 63 7.69 -3.25 -1.32
C LEU A 63 8.91 -2.33 -1.20
N THR A 64 8.79 -1.07 -1.63
CA THR A 64 9.86 -0.07 -1.47
C THR A 64 10.19 0.20 0.01
N GLU A 65 9.17 0.36 0.86
CA GLU A 65 9.36 0.55 2.31
C GLU A 65 10.02 -0.69 2.96
N THR A 66 9.63 -1.88 2.51
CA THR A 66 10.21 -3.15 2.97
C THR A 66 11.67 -3.30 2.54
N GLU A 67 11.99 -2.96 1.29
CA GLU A 67 13.35 -2.98 0.76
C GLU A 67 14.27 -2.01 1.50
N ALA A 68 13.78 -0.79 1.81
CA ALA A 68 14.52 0.17 2.62
C ALA A 68 14.83 -0.39 4.02
N SER A 69 13.85 -1.05 4.63
CA SER A 69 14.01 -1.71 5.94
C SER A 69 15.05 -2.83 5.90
N ILE A 70 15.01 -3.69 4.87
CA ILE A 70 16.00 -4.75 4.65
C ILE A 70 17.40 -4.17 4.43
N THR A 71 17.50 -3.07 3.68
CA THR A 71 18.78 -2.40 3.41
C THR A 71 19.42 -1.88 4.71
N VAL A 72 18.62 -1.26 5.58
CA VAL A 72 19.09 -0.81 6.91
C VAL A 72 19.52 -2.00 7.77
N LEU A 73 18.75 -3.10 7.76
CA LEU A 73 19.12 -4.31 8.49
C LEU A 73 20.45 -4.87 7.99
N LYS A 74 20.62 -5.05 6.68
CA LYS A 74 21.89 -5.52 6.08
C LYS A 74 23.07 -4.67 6.52
N LYS A 75 22.95 -3.34 6.48
CA LYS A 75 24.00 -2.42 6.92
C LYS A 75 24.41 -2.64 8.38
N LYS A 76 23.43 -2.87 9.28
CA LYS A 76 23.73 -3.18 10.69
C LYS A 76 24.59 -4.43 10.81
N PHE A 77 24.23 -5.51 10.13
CA PHE A 77 24.97 -6.78 10.22
C PHE A 77 26.29 -6.81 9.43
N THR A 78 26.50 -5.92 8.45
CA THR A 78 27.78 -5.81 7.73
C THR A 78 28.79 -4.87 8.40
N LEU A 79 28.36 -4.00 9.32
CA LEU A 79 29.26 -3.12 10.08
C LEU A 79 29.88 -3.82 11.30
N ASP A 80 29.40 -5.03 11.62
CA ASP A 80 29.90 -5.87 12.71
C ASP A 80 30.94 -6.92 12.24
N SER A 81 31.42 -6.83 10.99
CA SER A 81 32.45 -7.69 10.37
C SER A 81 33.68 -6.89 9.94
#